data_AF-A0A3D3UPJ0-F1
#
_entry.id   AF-A0A3D3UPJ0-F1
#
_cell.length_a   1.000
_cell.length_b   1.000
_cell.length_c   1.000
_cell.angle_alpha   90.00
_cell.angle_beta   90.00
_cell.angle_gamma   90.00
#
_symmetry.space_group_name_H-M   'P 1'
#
loop_
_entity.id
_entity.type
_entity.pdbx_description
1 polymer ?
#
loop_
_entity_poly.entity_id
_entity_poly.type
_entity_poly.pdbx_seq_one_letter_code
_entity_poly.pdbx_strand_id
1 'polypeptide(L)'
;MVAVEAEHFALQTETETRKWYITSAAQTPEITPDGDESHADSASGGAYIEILPDTRRNHSMKLIHGENFSNQPGKLAILVYPVHFNTPGRYYVWVRAYSTGSEDNGIHVGLDGTWPDSGQRLQWCEAKNSWRWESMQRTEAEHCGEPYKIYLDIEQPGLHTIEFSMREDVFEFDKWLMTKDRDFIRPEGAGPS
;
A
#
# COMPACT_ATOMS: atom_id res chain seq x y z
N MET A 1 -10.62 15.56 -2.12
CA MET A 1 -9.41 14.73 -2.12
C MET A 1 -9.14 14.34 -0.68
N VAL A 2 -8.57 13.16 -0.47
CA VAL A 2 -8.07 12.67 0.83
C VAL A 2 -6.60 12.36 0.64
N ALA A 3 -5.73 12.73 1.57
CA ALA A 3 -4.30 12.38 1.56
C ALA A 3 -3.89 12.03 3.00
N VAL A 4 -3.16 10.93 3.18
CA VAL A 4 -2.89 10.34 4.49
C VAL A 4 -1.51 9.68 4.48
N GLU A 5 -0.67 10.02 5.47
CA GLU A 5 0.59 9.31 5.74
C GLU A 5 0.30 7.88 6.22
N ALA A 6 1.04 6.90 5.74
CA ALA A 6 0.75 5.50 5.99
C ALA A 6 0.90 5.13 7.48
N GLU A 7 1.82 5.76 8.21
CA GLU A 7 1.99 5.55 9.66
C GLU A 7 0.82 6.07 10.51
N HIS A 8 -0.15 6.79 9.92
CA HIS A 8 -1.34 7.29 10.61
C HIS A 8 -2.53 6.31 10.60
N PHE A 9 -2.28 5.01 10.41
CA PHE A 9 -3.32 3.99 10.56
C PHE A 9 -3.88 3.98 12.00
N ALA A 10 -5.19 3.78 12.14
CA ALA A 10 -5.83 3.76 13.45
C ALA A 10 -5.59 2.44 14.19
N LEU A 11 -5.56 1.34 13.44
CA LEU A 11 -5.23 0.01 13.93
C LEU A 11 -4.78 -0.89 12.78
N GLN A 12 -4.24 -2.06 13.13
CA GLN A 12 -3.98 -3.14 12.19
C GLN A 12 -4.49 -4.48 12.73
N THR A 13 -4.90 -5.38 11.83
CA THR A 13 -5.44 -6.72 12.13
C THR A 13 -4.77 -7.79 11.26
N GLU A 14 -5.10 -9.07 11.49
CA GLU A 14 -4.50 -10.22 10.79
C GLU A 14 -2.95 -10.24 10.88
N THR A 15 -2.43 -9.94 12.07
CA THR A 15 -1.00 -9.69 12.30
C THR A 15 -0.21 -10.90 12.79
N GLU A 16 -0.81 -12.10 12.79
CA GLU A 16 -0.16 -13.30 13.36
C GLU A 16 1.06 -13.73 12.53
N THR A 17 0.98 -13.57 11.21
CA THR A 17 2.01 -14.06 10.27
C THR A 17 2.94 -12.94 9.78
N ARG A 18 2.37 -11.77 9.47
CA ARG A 18 3.09 -10.57 9.03
C ARG A 18 2.47 -9.37 9.70
N LYS A 19 3.26 -8.32 9.91
CA LYS A 19 2.81 -7.11 10.61
C LYS A 19 3.49 -5.88 10.03
N TRP A 20 2.77 -4.76 10.02
CA TRP A 20 3.33 -3.46 9.64
C TRP A 20 4.03 -2.82 10.83
N TYR A 21 5.24 -2.32 10.60
CA TYR A 21 6.05 -1.63 11.58
C TYR A 21 6.42 -0.25 11.06
N ILE A 22 6.41 0.74 11.96
CA ILE A 22 6.81 2.11 11.63
C ILE A 22 8.32 2.19 11.65
N THR A 23 8.89 2.75 10.58
CA THR A 23 10.30 3.08 10.43
C THR A 23 10.44 4.59 10.26
N SER A 24 11.32 5.22 11.03
CA SER A 24 11.61 6.65 11.03
C SER A 24 13.05 6.92 11.50
N ALA A 25 13.52 8.16 11.40
CA ALA A 25 14.83 8.54 11.95
C ALA A 25 14.98 8.28 13.47
N ALA A 26 13.86 8.20 14.21
CA ALA A 26 13.86 7.95 15.65
C ALA A 26 13.58 6.49 16.03
N GLN A 27 13.14 5.66 15.08
CA GLN A 27 12.66 4.32 15.34
C GLN A 27 12.92 3.42 14.13
N THR A 28 13.69 2.34 14.33
CA THR A 28 13.83 1.26 13.36
C THR A 28 13.39 -0.05 14.04
N PRO A 29 12.49 -0.83 13.44
CA PRO A 29 12.04 -2.10 14.01
C PRO A 29 13.19 -3.11 14.13
N GLU A 30 13.32 -3.78 15.27
CA GLU A 30 14.29 -4.88 15.46
C GLU A 30 13.68 -6.24 15.04
N ILE A 31 13.10 -6.31 13.85
CA ILE A 31 12.47 -7.53 13.31
C ILE A 31 13.40 -8.16 12.27
N THR A 32 13.67 -9.46 12.40
CA THR A 32 14.54 -10.18 11.47
C THR A 32 13.85 -11.39 10.87
N PRO A 33 14.19 -11.81 9.64
CA PRO A 33 15.04 -11.09 8.69
C PRO A 33 14.44 -9.77 8.21
N ASP A 34 15.31 -8.79 7.98
CA ASP A 34 15.07 -7.52 7.30
C ASP A 34 16.29 -7.29 6.40
N GLY A 35 16.04 -6.99 5.12
CA GLY A 35 17.05 -6.95 4.07
C GLY A 35 17.41 -5.56 3.62
N ASP A 36 16.60 -4.58 3.98
CA ASP A 36 16.63 -3.25 3.41
C ASP A 36 17.29 -2.27 4.39
N GLU A 37 17.86 -1.21 3.82
CA GLU A 37 18.30 -0.07 4.62
C GLU A 37 17.10 0.82 4.92
N SER A 38 17.18 1.64 5.97
CA SER A 38 16.07 2.56 6.25
C SER A 38 15.95 3.63 5.16
N HIS A 39 14.74 3.80 4.61
CA HIS A 39 14.43 4.84 3.62
C HIS A 39 13.73 6.07 4.21
N ALA A 40 13.70 6.19 5.55
CA ALA A 40 12.92 7.19 6.28
C ALA A 40 13.30 8.63 5.95
N ASP A 41 14.59 8.93 5.72
CA ASP A 41 15.08 10.28 5.42
C ASP A 41 14.47 10.90 4.15
N SER A 42 13.93 10.07 3.25
CA SER A 42 13.32 10.50 1.99
C SER A 42 11.80 10.21 1.90
N ALA A 43 11.24 9.61 2.95
CA ALA A 43 9.81 9.41 3.12
C ALA A 43 9.11 10.74 3.40
N SER A 44 7.83 10.82 3.05
CA SER A 44 6.94 11.91 3.47
C SER A 44 6.88 11.94 4.99
N GLY A 45 6.95 13.13 5.60
CA GLY A 45 6.94 13.24 7.07
C GLY A 45 8.15 12.64 7.80
N GLY A 46 9.11 12.02 7.10
CA GLY A 46 10.27 11.36 7.70
C GLY A 46 9.99 9.98 8.31
N ALA A 47 8.87 9.35 7.94
CA ALA A 47 8.49 8.02 8.39
C ALA A 47 7.73 7.27 7.29
N TYR A 48 7.74 5.94 7.37
CA TYR A 48 6.94 5.05 6.55
C TYR A 48 6.60 3.81 7.37
N ILE A 49 5.79 2.92 6.80
CA ILE A 49 5.56 1.60 7.38
C ILE A 49 6.04 0.50 6.45
N GLU A 50 6.52 -0.57 7.06
CA GLU A 50 7.08 -1.71 6.35
C GLU A 50 6.50 -3.00 6.91
N ILE A 51 6.23 -3.96 6.03
CA ILE A 51 5.71 -5.25 6.44
C ILE A 51 6.82 -6.28 6.63
N LEU A 52 6.98 -6.74 7.87
CA LEU A 52 8.09 -7.61 8.28
C LEU A 52 7.58 -8.93 8.92
N PRO A 53 8.42 -9.99 8.98
CA PRO A 53 9.79 -10.07 8.44
C PRO A 53 9.86 -10.25 6.91
N ASP A 54 10.99 -9.85 6.33
CA ASP A 54 11.35 -10.03 4.92
C ASP A 54 11.94 -11.43 4.67
N THR A 55 11.11 -12.29 4.10
CA THR A 55 11.48 -13.69 3.83
C THR A 55 11.61 -13.99 2.34
N ARG A 56 11.40 -12.99 1.46
CA ARG A 56 11.38 -13.18 0.01
C ARG A 56 11.89 -11.96 -0.76
N ARG A 57 13.18 -11.67 -0.62
CA ARG A 57 13.89 -10.58 -1.32
C ARG A 57 13.93 -10.70 -2.84
N ASN A 58 13.96 -11.92 -3.36
CA ASN A 58 14.12 -12.17 -4.80
C ASN A 58 13.59 -13.55 -5.22
N HIS A 59 13.56 -13.79 -6.53
CA HIS A 59 13.06 -15.01 -7.17
C HIS A 59 13.79 -16.31 -6.77
N SER A 60 14.99 -16.24 -6.18
CA SER A 60 15.68 -17.44 -5.67
C SER A 60 15.13 -17.92 -4.34
N MET A 61 14.43 -17.04 -3.61
CA MET A 61 13.76 -17.35 -2.36
C MET A 61 12.38 -17.93 -2.62
N LYS A 62 11.92 -18.81 -1.73
CA LYS A 62 10.68 -19.55 -1.92
C LYS A 62 9.47 -18.64 -1.75
N LEU A 63 8.60 -18.62 -2.76
CA LEU A 63 7.25 -18.08 -2.65
C LEU A 63 6.38 -18.99 -1.77
N ILE A 64 5.80 -18.43 -0.71
CA ILE A 64 4.92 -19.12 0.24
C ILE A 64 3.61 -18.33 0.36
N HIS A 65 2.58 -18.86 -0.30
CA HIS A 65 1.24 -18.29 -0.25
C HIS A 65 0.66 -18.31 1.16
N GLY A 66 0.07 -17.20 1.59
CA GLY A 66 -0.47 -17.03 2.93
C GLY A 66 0.59 -16.69 3.98
N GLU A 67 1.84 -16.47 3.57
CA GLU A 67 2.92 -16.12 4.48
C GLU A 67 3.72 -14.90 4.00
N ASN A 68 4.49 -15.05 2.91
CA ASN A 68 5.27 -13.95 2.30
C ASN A 68 4.58 -13.35 1.07
N PHE A 69 3.45 -13.93 0.68
CA PHE A 69 2.66 -13.45 -0.42
C PHE A 69 1.19 -13.83 -0.26
N SER A 70 0.28 -12.90 -0.56
CA SER A 70 -1.15 -13.17 -0.68
C SER A 70 -1.71 -12.54 -1.95
N ASN A 71 -2.22 -13.36 -2.86
CA ASN A 71 -3.01 -12.84 -3.99
C ASN A 71 -4.48 -12.60 -3.62
N GLN A 72 -4.87 -12.91 -2.37
CA GLN A 72 -6.20 -12.70 -1.83
C GLN A 72 -6.18 -11.48 -0.91
N PRO A 73 -6.94 -10.42 -1.21
CA PRO A 73 -7.01 -9.25 -0.35
C PRO A 73 -7.65 -9.58 1.00
N GLY A 74 -7.30 -8.84 2.04
CA GLY A 74 -7.92 -8.94 3.36
C GLY A 74 -7.59 -10.21 4.14
N LYS A 75 -6.44 -10.84 3.85
CA LYS A 75 -6.01 -12.07 4.52
C LYS A 75 -4.82 -11.92 5.45
N LEU A 76 -3.96 -10.95 5.20
CA LEU A 76 -2.72 -10.74 5.96
C LEU A 76 -2.49 -9.26 6.18
N ALA A 77 -2.06 -8.92 7.40
CA ALA A 77 -1.58 -7.60 7.81
C ALA A 77 -2.43 -6.46 7.24
N ILE A 78 -3.62 -6.30 7.80
CA ILE A 78 -4.59 -5.31 7.34
C ILE A 78 -4.39 -4.03 8.14
N LEU A 79 -4.18 -2.90 7.46
CA LEU A 79 -4.21 -1.56 8.03
C LEU A 79 -5.61 -0.97 7.90
N VAL A 80 -6.06 -0.20 8.89
CA VAL A 80 -7.40 0.42 8.90
C VAL A 80 -7.29 1.92 9.13
N TYR A 81 -7.89 2.70 8.22
CA TYR A 81 -7.92 4.16 8.25
C TYR A 81 -9.37 4.67 8.25
N PRO A 82 -9.88 5.23 9.36
CA PRO A 82 -11.18 5.88 9.37
C PRO A 82 -11.14 7.20 8.60
N VAL A 83 -12.03 7.37 7.63
CA VAL A 83 -12.12 8.58 6.79
C VAL A 83 -13.57 9.04 6.69
N HIS A 84 -13.80 10.33 6.93
CA HIS A 84 -15.12 10.93 6.75
C HIS A 84 -15.27 11.51 5.33
N PHE A 85 -16.21 10.97 4.55
CA PHE A 85 -16.54 11.45 3.21
C PHE A 85 -17.77 12.35 3.22
N ASN A 86 -17.61 13.58 2.75
CA ASN A 86 -18.74 14.51 2.57
C ASN A 86 -19.43 14.37 1.21
N THR A 87 -18.77 13.73 0.24
CA THR A 87 -19.23 13.67 -1.14
C THR A 87 -19.10 12.24 -1.66
N PRO A 88 -20.23 11.55 -1.89
CA PRO A 88 -20.23 10.24 -2.54
C PRO A 88 -19.62 10.26 -3.96
N GLY A 89 -19.24 9.09 -4.43
CA GLY A 89 -18.81 8.84 -5.80
C GLY A 89 -17.59 7.92 -5.86
N ARG A 90 -17.09 7.74 -7.08
CA ARG A 90 -15.85 7.01 -7.32
C ARG A 90 -14.64 7.83 -6.91
N TYR A 91 -13.74 7.20 -6.17
CA TYR A 91 -12.44 7.72 -5.80
C TYR A 91 -11.34 6.78 -6.29
N TYR A 92 -10.44 7.31 -7.12
CA TYR A 92 -9.23 6.64 -7.55
C TYR A 92 -8.19 6.70 -6.44
N VAL A 93 -7.60 5.54 -6.12
CA VAL A 93 -6.64 5.39 -5.03
C VAL A 93 -5.24 5.42 -5.60
N TRP A 94 -4.41 6.28 -5.04
CA TRP A 94 -2.98 6.38 -5.33
C TRP A 94 -2.21 6.04 -4.07
N VAL A 95 -1.09 5.34 -4.23
CA VAL A 95 -0.17 5.00 -3.13
C VAL A 95 1.23 5.42 -3.53
N ARG A 96 1.99 5.96 -2.58
CA ARG A 96 3.43 6.17 -2.63
C ARG A 96 4.08 5.03 -1.87
N ALA A 97 4.91 4.28 -2.56
CA ALA A 97 5.63 3.15 -2.02
C ALA A 97 7.09 3.17 -2.48
N TYR A 98 7.94 2.48 -1.72
CA TYR A 98 9.31 2.17 -2.13
C TYR A 98 9.35 0.68 -2.48
N SER A 99 9.97 0.37 -3.60
CA SER A 99 10.13 -1.01 -4.04
C SER A 99 11.53 -1.19 -4.59
N THR A 100 12.25 -2.15 -4.01
CA THR A 100 13.59 -2.57 -4.38
C THR A 100 13.52 -3.57 -5.53
N GLY A 101 12.53 -4.47 -5.51
CA GLY A 101 12.45 -5.62 -6.41
C GLY A 101 11.07 -5.85 -7.05
N SER A 102 10.85 -7.05 -7.56
CA SER A 102 9.53 -7.49 -8.06
C SER A 102 8.72 -8.24 -7.00
N GLU A 103 9.23 -8.31 -5.78
CA GLU A 103 8.71 -9.16 -4.70
C GLU A 103 8.18 -8.38 -3.51
N ASP A 104 8.20 -7.05 -3.62
CA ASP A 104 7.90 -6.06 -2.59
C ASP A 104 7.04 -4.92 -3.17
N ASN A 105 6.32 -5.21 -4.26
CA ASN A 105 5.90 -4.17 -5.19
C ASN A 105 4.40 -4.18 -5.45
N GLY A 106 3.62 -4.75 -4.54
CA GLY A 106 2.18 -4.68 -4.60
C GLY A 106 1.46 -4.70 -3.26
N ILE A 107 0.24 -4.17 -3.27
CA ILE A 107 -0.66 -4.09 -2.13
C ILE A 107 -2.12 -4.20 -2.60
N HIS A 108 -3.04 -4.45 -1.67
CA HIS A 108 -4.48 -4.39 -1.91
C HIS A 108 -5.12 -3.25 -1.11
N VAL A 109 -6.21 -2.69 -1.61
CA VAL A 109 -7.04 -1.68 -0.93
C VAL A 109 -8.49 -2.16 -0.81
N GLY A 110 -9.15 -1.84 0.31
CA GLY A 110 -10.51 -2.21 0.67
C GLY A 110 -11.34 -1.02 1.14
N LEU A 111 -12.64 -1.27 1.30
CA LEU A 111 -13.63 -0.32 1.80
C LEU A 111 -14.60 -1.02 2.74
N ASP A 112 -14.77 -0.49 3.96
CA ASP A 112 -15.73 -0.96 4.97
C ASP A 112 -15.64 -2.48 5.21
N GLY A 113 -14.41 -3.00 5.31
CA GLY A 113 -14.13 -4.42 5.48
C GLY A 113 -14.40 -5.29 4.24
N THR A 114 -14.75 -4.68 3.11
CA THR A 114 -14.92 -5.35 1.81
C THR A 114 -13.72 -5.10 0.89
N TRP A 115 -13.50 -6.02 -0.05
CA TRP A 115 -12.33 -5.99 -0.93
C TRP A 115 -12.78 -6.10 -2.40
N PRO A 116 -13.22 -4.97 -3.01
CA PRO A 116 -13.72 -4.98 -4.38
C PRO A 116 -12.64 -5.35 -5.38
N ASP A 117 -13.02 -5.85 -6.55
CA ASP A 117 -12.06 -6.20 -7.61
C ASP A 117 -11.21 -4.99 -8.03
N SER A 118 -11.77 -3.78 -8.03
CA SER A 118 -11.06 -2.53 -8.30
C SER A 118 -10.07 -2.13 -7.20
N GLY A 119 -10.02 -2.82 -6.06
CA GLY A 119 -9.05 -2.59 -4.99
C GLY A 119 -7.86 -3.55 -5.01
N GLN A 120 -7.85 -4.53 -5.91
CA GLN A 120 -6.86 -5.60 -5.85
C GLN A 120 -5.60 -5.31 -6.68
N ARG A 121 -4.43 -5.75 -6.19
CA ARG A 121 -3.17 -5.83 -6.96
C ARG A 121 -2.71 -4.48 -7.52
N LEU A 122 -2.74 -3.44 -6.69
CA LEU A 122 -2.02 -2.21 -6.99
C LEU A 122 -0.52 -2.53 -7.07
N GLN A 123 0.16 -2.06 -8.12
CA GLN A 123 1.47 -2.59 -8.53
C GLN A 123 2.46 -1.49 -8.95
N TRP A 124 3.74 -1.68 -8.60
CA TRP A 124 4.87 -0.84 -9.00
C TRP A 124 5.87 -1.63 -9.87
N CYS A 125 5.96 -1.32 -11.16
CA CYS A 125 6.97 -1.93 -12.06
C CYS A 125 8.20 -1.05 -12.34
N GLU A 126 8.04 0.27 -12.25
CA GLU A 126 9.06 1.24 -12.64
C GLU A 126 9.69 1.94 -11.44
N ALA A 127 10.84 2.60 -11.67
CA ALA A 127 11.51 3.48 -10.71
C ALA A 127 11.75 2.79 -9.35
N LYS A 128 12.36 1.60 -9.43
CA LYS A 128 12.87 0.85 -8.28
C LYS A 128 13.92 1.65 -7.52
N ASN A 129 14.03 1.37 -6.24
CA ASN A 129 14.92 2.07 -5.31
C ASN A 129 14.60 3.58 -5.22
N SER A 130 13.30 3.91 -5.26
CA SER A 130 12.82 5.28 -5.05
C SER A 130 11.35 5.28 -4.62
N TRP A 131 10.97 6.28 -3.82
CA TRP A 131 9.57 6.52 -3.48
C TRP A 131 8.78 6.96 -4.70
N ARG A 132 7.71 6.25 -5.02
CA ARG A 132 6.92 6.51 -6.21
C ARG A 132 5.42 6.36 -6.00
N TRP A 133 4.68 7.35 -6.51
CA TRP A 133 3.23 7.29 -6.65
C TRP A 133 2.80 6.40 -7.82
N GLU A 134 1.92 5.43 -7.56
CA GLU A 134 1.22 4.68 -8.61
C GLU A 134 -0.26 4.44 -8.28
N SER A 135 -1.02 4.17 -9.35
CA SER A 135 -2.45 3.82 -9.34
C SER A 135 -2.75 2.77 -10.45
N MET A 136 -1.87 1.79 -10.60
CA MET A 136 -1.90 0.79 -11.67
C MET A 136 -2.37 -0.58 -11.14
N GLN A 137 -3.43 -1.15 -11.71
CA GLN A 137 -3.92 -2.48 -11.31
C GLN A 137 -3.28 -3.56 -12.17
N ARG A 138 -2.49 -4.47 -11.58
CA ARG A 138 -2.03 -5.67 -12.28
C ARG A 138 -3.22 -6.53 -12.72
N THR A 139 -3.23 -6.89 -14.00
CA THR A 139 -4.19 -7.84 -14.58
C THR A 139 -3.48 -9.02 -15.23
N GLU A 140 -4.25 -9.96 -15.76
CA GLU A 140 -3.70 -11.06 -16.58
C GLU A 140 -3.13 -10.55 -17.91
N ALA A 141 -3.75 -9.53 -18.50
CA ALA A 141 -3.31 -8.96 -19.77
C ALA A 141 -2.12 -8.01 -19.63
N GLU A 142 -2.03 -7.28 -18.51
CA GLU A 142 -0.97 -6.31 -18.26
C GLU A 142 -0.41 -6.48 -16.84
N HIS A 143 0.78 -7.09 -16.77
CA HIS A 143 1.43 -7.46 -15.52
C HIS A 143 1.97 -6.27 -14.73
N CYS A 144 2.28 -5.16 -15.41
CA CYS A 144 2.70 -3.90 -14.78
C CYS A 144 1.54 -2.97 -14.44
N GLY A 145 0.34 -3.40 -14.81
CA GLY A 145 -0.92 -2.83 -14.41
C GLY A 145 -1.53 -1.87 -15.41
N GLU A 146 -2.85 -1.77 -15.34
CA GLU A 146 -3.67 -0.89 -16.16
C GLU A 146 -4.09 0.35 -15.36
N PRO A 147 -4.03 1.55 -15.96
CA PRO A 147 -4.44 2.77 -15.30
C PRO A 147 -5.96 2.81 -15.08
N TYR A 148 -6.39 3.67 -14.14
CA TYR A 148 -7.82 3.93 -13.84
C TYR A 148 -8.63 2.73 -13.31
N LYS A 149 -7.98 1.62 -12.98
CA LYS A 149 -8.65 0.42 -12.45
C LYS A 149 -8.60 0.33 -10.92
N ILE A 150 -7.71 1.07 -10.29
CA ILE A 150 -7.61 1.16 -8.83
C ILE A 150 -8.53 2.26 -8.30
N TYR A 151 -9.70 1.86 -7.78
CA TYR A 151 -10.70 2.78 -7.24
C TYR A 151 -11.62 2.12 -6.21
N LEU A 152 -12.25 2.96 -5.39
CA LEU A 152 -13.31 2.59 -4.46
C LEU A 152 -14.55 3.47 -4.76
N ASP A 153 -15.73 2.87 -4.68
CA ASP A 153 -17.00 3.58 -4.87
C ASP A 153 -17.61 3.89 -3.49
N ILE A 154 -17.60 5.16 -3.11
CA ILE A 154 -18.19 5.64 -1.86
C ILE A 154 -19.65 5.99 -2.12
N GLU A 155 -20.58 5.13 -1.72
CA GLU A 155 -21.99 5.28 -2.08
C GLU A 155 -22.75 6.31 -1.22
N GLN A 156 -22.34 6.48 0.03
CA GLN A 156 -23.00 7.35 1.00
C GLN A 156 -22.00 8.31 1.65
N PRO A 157 -22.42 9.51 2.08
CA PRO A 157 -21.59 10.34 2.91
C PRO A 157 -21.52 9.77 4.33
N GLY A 158 -20.43 10.05 5.04
CA GLY A 158 -20.23 9.64 6.42
C GLY A 158 -18.86 9.05 6.67
N LEU A 159 -18.73 8.39 7.82
CA LEU A 159 -17.52 7.68 8.20
C LEU A 159 -17.45 6.33 7.46
N HIS A 160 -16.35 6.12 6.77
CA HIS A 160 -15.97 4.85 6.15
C HIS A 160 -14.62 4.41 6.68
N THR A 161 -14.30 3.13 6.53
CA THR A 161 -12.94 2.64 6.72
C THR A 161 -12.31 2.34 5.37
N ILE A 162 -11.12 2.87 5.15
CA ILE A 162 -10.25 2.48 4.05
C ILE A 162 -9.24 1.50 4.62
N GLU A 163 -9.12 0.34 4.00
CA GLU A 163 -8.20 -0.69 4.45
C GLU A 163 -7.12 -0.96 3.40
N PHE A 164 -5.93 -1.32 3.86
CA PHE A 164 -4.87 -1.84 2.99
C PHE A 164 -4.41 -3.18 3.52
N SER A 165 -4.21 -4.17 2.64
CA SER A 165 -3.72 -5.48 3.03
C SER A 165 -2.54 -5.91 2.19
N MET A 166 -1.67 -6.68 2.84
CA MET A 166 -0.48 -7.22 2.23
C MET A 166 -0.80 -8.02 0.97
N ARG A 167 -0.04 -7.74 -0.09
CA ARG A 167 0.13 -8.69 -1.20
C ARG A 167 1.49 -9.39 -1.13
N GLU A 168 2.52 -8.68 -0.72
CA GLU A 168 3.93 -9.10 -0.67
C GLU A 168 4.55 -8.67 0.66
N ASP A 169 5.47 -9.46 1.23
CA ASP A 169 6.25 -9.01 2.39
C ASP A 169 7.25 -7.93 1.95
N VAL A 170 7.87 -7.26 2.91
CA VAL A 170 8.82 -6.14 2.73
C VAL A 170 8.30 -4.93 1.94
N PHE A 171 7.02 -4.88 1.59
CA PHE A 171 6.40 -3.70 0.98
C PHE A 171 6.55 -2.48 1.89
N GLU A 172 7.19 -1.43 1.38
CA GLU A 172 7.37 -0.16 2.08
C GLU A 172 6.31 0.85 1.62
N PHE A 173 5.46 1.26 2.56
CA PHE A 173 4.30 2.11 2.32
C PHE A 173 4.49 3.46 3.04
N ASP A 174 4.52 4.53 2.26
CA ASP A 174 4.78 5.89 2.76
C ASP A 174 3.51 6.73 2.85
N LYS A 175 2.72 6.81 1.77
CA LYS A 175 1.57 7.71 1.73
C LYS A 175 0.50 7.23 0.77
N TRP A 176 -0.75 7.59 0.99
CA TRP A 176 -1.82 7.34 0.04
C TRP A 176 -2.76 8.53 -0.11
N LEU A 177 -3.45 8.57 -1.24
CA LEU A 177 -4.49 9.57 -1.49
C LEU A 177 -5.65 8.98 -2.27
N MET A 178 -6.79 9.66 -2.19
CA MET A 178 -8.01 9.36 -2.92
C MET A 178 -8.54 10.62 -3.62
N THR A 179 -8.81 10.51 -4.92
CA THR A 179 -9.30 11.61 -5.74
C THR A 179 -10.47 11.19 -6.61
N LYS A 180 -11.43 12.09 -6.83
CA LYS A 180 -12.53 11.87 -7.79
C LYS A 180 -12.13 12.17 -9.23
N ASP A 181 -10.98 12.82 -9.41
CA ASP A 181 -10.43 13.11 -10.74
C ASP A 181 -9.78 11.86 -11.31
N ARG A 182 -10.39 11.30 -12.35
CA ARG A 182 -9.88 10.11 -13.04
C ARG A 182 -8.54 10.38 -13.70
N ASP A 183 -8.38 11.57 -14.28
CA ASP A 183 -7.22 11.94 -15.08
C ASP A 183 -6.18 12.71 -14.22
N PHE A 184 -6.25 12.51 -12.90
CA PHE A 184 -5.34 13.10 -11.95
C PHE A 184 -3.89 12.75 -12.30
N ILE A 185 -3.05 13.76 -12.42
CA ILE A 185 -1.64 13.58 -12.76
C ILE A 185 -0.92 12.96 -11.56
N ARG A 186 -0.06 11.97 -11.83
CA ARG A 186 0.81 11.36 -10.82
C ARG A 186 1.50 12.46 -10.00
N PRO A 187 1.35 12.48 -8.67
CA PRO A 187 2.04 13.48 -7.85
C PRO A 187 3.56 13.35 -7.93
N GLU A 188 4.24 14.48 -7.80
CA GLU A 188 5.69 14.53 -7.64
C GLU A 188 6.07 14.51 -6.15
N GLY A 189 7.26 13.98 -5.84
CA GLY A 189 7.79 13.95 -4.47
C GLY A 189 6.80 13.35 -3.46
N ALA A 190 6.62 14.03 -2.33
CA ALA A 190 5.70 13.64 -1.26
C ALA A 190 4.21 13.83 -1.60
N GLY A 191 3.89 14.45 -2.74
CA GLY A 191 2.50 14.73 -3.13
C GLY A 191 1.77 15.69 -2.19
N PRO A 192 0.42 15.74 -2.27
CA PRO A 192 -0.39 16.63 -1.45
C PRO A 192 -0.34 16.31 0.05
N SER A 193 -0.41 17.35 0.89
CA SER A 193 -0.58 17.29 2.35
C SER A 193 -2.03 17.47 2.76
#